data_AF-A0A364NL90-F1
#
_entry.id   AF-A0A364NL90-F1
#
_cell.length_a   1.000
_cell.length_b   1.000
_cell.length_c   1.000
_cell.angle_alpha   90.00
_cell.angle_beta   90.00
_cell.angle_gamma   90.00
#
_symmetry.space_group_name_H-M   'P 1'
#
loop_
_entity.id
_entity.type
_entity.pdbx_description
1 polymer ?
#
loop_
_entity_poly.entity_id
_entity_poly.type
_entity_poly.pdbx_seq_one_letter_code
_entity_poly.pdbx_strand_id
1 'polypeptide(L)'
;MPIWTLTPALRWSFVGERWVFVETGIGAALFLNTHLEKHQLSTTFQFEDRLALGMALGNSELSVSLIHYSNAGIKKPNSGFETLSIGYRHPF
;
A
#
# COMPACT_ATOMS: atom_id res chain seq x y z
N MET A 1 7.89 -12.24 -6.94
CA MET A 1 7.12 -11.82 -8.14
C MET A 1 7.23 -10.31 -8.24
N PRO A 2 7.59 -9.73 -9.39
CA PRO A 2 7.66 -8.29 -9.52
C PRO A 2 6.25 -7.68 -9.58
N ILE A 3 6.07 -6.58 -8.84
CA ILE A 3 4.87 -5.76 -8.81
C ILE A 3 5.34 -4.33 -9.01
N TRP A 4 4.69 -3.58 -9.89
CA TRP A 4 4.91 -2.15 -10.02
C TRP A 4 3.69 -1.42 -9.49
N THR A 5 3.91 -0.45 -8.62
CA THR A 5 2.83 0.32 -8.01
C THR A 5 3.08 1.82 -8.16
N LEU A 6 1.98 2.55 -8.31
CA LEU A 6 1.97 4.01 -8.30
C LEU A 6 0.75 4.46 -7.51
N THR A 7 1.01 4.97 -6.31
CA THR A 7 -0.04 5.35 -5.35
C THR A 7 0.21 6.77 -4.88
N PRO A 8 -0.60 7.76 -5.31
CA PRO A 8 -0.60 9.06 -4.66
C PRO A 8 -1.03 8.89 -3.21
N ALA A 9 -0.30 9.51 -2.29
CA ALA A 9 -0.56 9.41 -0.87
C ALA A 9 -0.87 10.78 -0.27
N LEU A 10 -1.98 10.87 0.46
CA LEU A 10 -2.28 11.96 1.36
C LEU A 10 -1.61 11.66 2.70
N ARG A 11 -0.83 12.63 3.21
CA ARG A 11 -0.22 12.56 4.53
C ARG A 11 -0.88 13.57 5.47
N TRP A 12 -1.28 13.10 6.65
CA TRP A 12 -1.75 13.92 7.74
C TRP A 12 -0.81 13.80 8.93
N SER A 13 -0.24 14.92 9.39
CA SER A 13 0.58 14.99 10.60
C SER A 13 -0.22 15.62 11.74
N PHE A 14 -0.19 15.01 12.91
CA PHE A 14 -0.98 15.47 14.05
C PHE A 14 -0.40 16.75 14.66
N VAL A 15 -1.29 17.70 14.98
CA VAL A 15 -0.91 18.98 15.62
C VAL A 15 -0.47 18.69 17.06
N GLY A 16 0.71 19.19 17.45
CA GLY A 16 1.31 18.93 18.77
C GLY A 16 2.27 17.74 18.80
N GLU A 17 2.01 16.71 17.98
CA GLU A 17 2.85 15.52 17.81
C GLU A 17 3.32 15.39 16.36
N ARG A 18 4.09 16.37 15.88
CA ARG A 18 4.61 16.40 14.49
C ARG A 18 5.50 15.20 14.14
N TRP A 19 5.83 14.37 15.12
CA TRP A 19 6.58 13.14 14.96
C TRP A 19 5.69 11.94 14.61
N VAL A 20 4.35 12.04 14.62
CA VAL A 20 3.43 10.97 14.16
C VAL A 20 2.65 11.44 12.94
N PHE A 21 2.40 10.52 12.01
CA PHE A 21 1.58 10.76 10.84
C PHE A 21 0.71 9.56 10.47
N VAL A 22 -0.36 9.85 9.74
CA VAL A 22 -1.15 8.88 8.98
C VAL A 22 -0.93 9.16 7.50
N GLU A 23 -0.75 8.11 6.71
CA GLU A 23 -0.79 8.18 5.26
C GLU A 23 -1.91 7.29 4.72
N THR A 24 -2.62 7.78 3.72
CA THR A 24 -3.57 6.96 2.97
C THR A 24 -3.49 7.28 1.49
N GLY A 25 -3.77 6.30 0.64
CA GLY A 25 -3.72 6.49 -0.79
C GLY A 25 -4.54 5.43 -1.52
N ILE A 26 -5.05 5.81 -2.68
CA ILE A 26 -5.68 4.91 -3.65
C ILE A 26 -4.88 5.03 -4.93
N GLY A 27 -4.36 3.91 -5.41
CA GLY A 27 -3.40 3.84 -6.49
C GLY A 27 -3.67 2.71 -7.46
N ALA A 28 -2.67 2.44 -8.29
CA ALA A 28 -2.68 1.39 -9.29
C ALA A 28 -1.47 0.48 -9.14
N ALA A 29 -1.67 -0.81 -9.38
CA ALA A 29 -0.66 -1.84 -9.33
C ALA A 29 -0.74 -2.78 -10.56
N LEU A 30 0.44 -3.20 -11.04
CA LEU A 30 0.59 -4.16 -12.13
C LEU A 30 1.32 -5.41 -11.64
N PHE A 31 0.62 -6.54 -11.66
CA PHE A 31 1.10 -7.85 -11.26
C PHE A 31 1.48 -8.71 -12.48
N LEU A 32 2.73 -9.16 -12.56
CA LEU A 32 3.17 -10.06 -13.65
C LEU A 32 2.48 -11.42 -13.66
N ASN A 33 1.92 -11.85 -12.53
CA ASN A 33 1.12 -13.07 -12.45
C ASN A 33 -0.16 -12.80 -11.65
N THR A 34 -1.29 -13.31 -12.14
CA THR A 34 -2.62 -13.09 -11.54
C THR A 34 -3.02 -14.20 -10.56
N HIS A 35 -2.13 -15.17 -10.35
CA HIS A 35 -2.26 -16.23 -9.36
C HIS A 35 -1.23 -15.99 -8.25
N LEU A 36 -1.71 -15.57 -7.09
CA LEU A 36 -0.91 -15.32 -5.89
C LEU A 36 -1.32 -16.32 -4.83
N GLU A 37 -0.53 -17.40 -4.70
CA GLU A 37 -0.85 -18.54 -3.83
C GLU A 37 -2.30 -19.05 -4.04
N LYS A 38 -3.19 -18.84 -3.05
CA LYS A 38 -4.61 -19.22 -3.09
C LYS A 38 -5.53 -18.13 -3.66
N HIS A 39 -5.00 -16.93 -3.92
CA HIS A 39 -5.75 -15.78 -4.41
C HIS A 39 -5.71 -15.71 -5.94
N GLN A 40 -6.90 -15.61 -6.54
CA GLN A 40 -7.06 -15.44 -7.98
C GLN A 40 -7.54 -14.01 -8.25
N LEU A 41 -6.66 -13.22 -8.83
CA LEU A 41 -6.90 -11.79 -9.09
C LEU A 41 -7.53 -11.50 -10.45
N SER A 42 -7.50 -12.48 -11.36
CA SER A 42 -8.04 -12.45 -12.73
C SER A 42 -7.48 -11.41 -13.71
N THR A 43 -6.89 -10.32 -13.22
CA THR A 43 -6.32 -9.24 -14.02
C THR A 43 -4.92 -8.90 -13.51
N THR A 44 -4.04 -8.51 -14.44
CA THR A 44 -2.71 -7.97 -14.12
C THR A 44 -2.82 -6.62 -13.42
N PHE A 45 -3.77 -5.79 -13.84
CA PHE A 45 -4.09 -4.52 -13.19
C PHE A 45 -4.92 -4.75 -11.92
N GLN A 46 -4.54 -4.08 -10.83
CA GLN A 46 -5.28 -3.99 -9.57
C GLN A 46 -5.28 -2.54 -9.07
N PHE A 47 -6.32 -2.14 -8.36
CA PHE A 47 -6.29 -0.98 -7.48
C PHE A 47 -5.46 -1.31 -6.23
N GLU A 48 -4.75 -0.32 -5.71
CA GLU A 48 -4.04 -0.40 -4.43
C GLU A 48 -4.70 0.56 -3.44
N ASP A 49 -5.29 0.04 -2.37
CA ASP A 49 -5.75 0.85 -1.24
C ASP A 49 -4.73 0.72 -0.11
N ARG A 50 -4.17 1.84 0.33
CA ARG A 50 -3.13 1.88 1.35
C ARG A 50 -3.55 2.73 2.54
N LEU A 51 -3.30 2.21 3.74
CA LEU A 51 -3.36 2.94 5.00
C LEU A 51 -2.07 2.67 5.78
N ALA A 52 -1.39 3.72 6.21
CA ALA A 52 -0.17 3.61 6.99
C ALA A 52 -0.20 4.55 8.21
N LEU A 53 0.40 4.07 9.29
CA LEU A 53 0.73 4.85 10.47
C LEU A 53 2.24 4.91 10.56
N GLY A 54 2.79 6.09 10.80
CA GLY A 54 4.23 6.25 10.90
C GLY A 54 4.65 7.28 11.91
N MET A 55 5.94 7.22 12.23
CA MET A 55 6.57 8.13 13.17
C MET A 55 7.98 8.51 12.73
N ALA A 56 8.41 9.72 13.08
CA ALA A 56 9.77 10.20 12.90
C ALA A 56 10.71 9.53 13.93
N LEU A 57 11.90 9.15 13.46
CA LEU A 57 13.01 8.63 14.23
C LEU A 57 14.25 9.48 13.91
N GLY A 58 14.36 10.63 14.57
CA GLY A 58 15.36 11.65 14.23
C GLY A 58 15.09 12.21 12.83
N ASN A 59 16.03 12.02 11.91
CA ASN A 59 15.87 12.43 10.51
C ASN A 59 15.16 11.37 9.65
N SER A 60 15.00 10.15 10.16
CA SER A 60 14.35 9.06 9.45
C SER A 60 12.88 8.91 9.84
N GLU A 61 12.16 8.03 9.18
CA GLU A 61 10.79 7.65 9.52
C GLU A 61 10.64 6.14 9.56
N LEU A 62 9.81 5.65 10.49
CA LEU A 62 9.33 4.28 10.54
C LEU A 62 7.82 4.27 10.28
N SER A 63 7.31 3.27 9.55
CA SER A 63 5.88 3.14 9.30
C SER A 63 5.43 1.69 9.30
N VAL A 64 4.18 1.45 9.67
CA VAL A 64 3.45 0.22 9.44
C VAL A 64 2.32 0.53 8.46
N SER A 65 2.14 -0.30 7.45
CA SER A 65 1.07 -0.12 6.45
C SER A 65 0.28 -1.39 6.21
N LEU A 66 -1.04 -1.24 6.13
CA LEU A 66 -1.96 -2.22 5.57
C LEU A 66 -2.28 -1.80 4.13
N ILE A 67 -2.13 -2.73 3.20
CA ILE A 67 -2.37 -2.50 1.78
C ILE A 67 -3.33 -3.58 1.29
N HIS A 68 -4.39 -3.20 0.59
CA HIS A 68 -5.31 -4.12 -0.08
C HIS A 68 -5.23 -3.92 -1.59
N TYR A 69 -5.18 -5.03 -2.33
CA TYR A 69 -5.20 -5.03 -3.79
C TYR A 69 -6.43 -5.76 -4.31
N SER A 70 -7.16 -5.16 -5.25
CA SER A 70 -8.26 -5.83 -5.95
C SER A 70 -8.57 -5.18 -7.30
N ASN A 71 -9.36 -5.85 -8.14
CA ASN A 71 -9.77 -5.31 -9.43
C ASN A 71 -11.15 -4.64 -9.41
N ALA A 72 -11.70 -4.36 -8.22
CA ALA A 72 -13.04 -3.79 -8.02
C ALA A 72 -14.18 -4.56 -8.74
N GLY A 73 -13.99 -5.84 -9.04
CA GLY A 73 -14.98 -6.66 -9.74
C GLY A 73 -14.98 -6.54 -11.27
N ILE A 74 -13.98 -5.89 -11.86
CA ILE A 74 -13.79 -5.81 -13.32
C ILE A 74 -13.80 -7.22 -13.95
N LYS A 75 -13.18 -8.20 -13.29
CA LYS A 75 -13.22 -9.61 -13.71
C LYS A 75 -13.24 -10.55 -12.51
N LYS A 76 -14.12 -11.55 -12.57
CA LYS A 76 -14.21 -12.62 -11.56
C LYS A 76 -13.33 -13.82 -11.96
N PRO A 77 -12.80 -14.58 -10.98
CA PRO A 77 -12.81 -14.29 -9.54
C PRO A 77 -11.93 -13.07 -9.19
N ASN A 78 -12.32 -12.31 -8.16
CA ASN A 78 -11.55 -11.20 -7.62
C ASN A 78 -11.39 -11.45 -6.12
N SER A 79 -10.48 -12.36 -5.77
CA SER A 79 -10.26 -12.70 -4.35
C SER A 79 -9.72 -11.52 -3.56
N GLY A 80 -9.05 -10.57 -4.24
CA GLY A 80 -8.19 -9.57 -3.61
C GLY A 80 -7.06 -10.21 -2.80
N PHE A 81 -6.19 -9.38 -2.23
CA PHE A 81 -5.28 -9.79 -1.15
C PHE A 81 -4.77 -8.59 -0.35
N GLU A 82 -4.37 -8.87 0.89
CA GLU A 82 -3.83 -7.88 1.82
C GLU A 82 -2.34 -8.09 2.05
N THR A 83 -1.63 -6.99 2.31
CA THR A 83 -0.24 -7.02 2.76
C THR A 83 -0.09 -6.13 3.98
N LEU A 84 0.54 -6.67 5.02
CA LEU A 84 1.06 -5.89 6.13
C LEU A 84 2.55 -5.65 5.88
N SER A 85 3.01 -4.41 6.00
CA SER A 85 4.41 -4.06 5.77
C SER A 85 4.93 -3.12 6.84
N ILE A 86 6.23 -3.26 7.13
CA ILE A 86 7.00 -2.31 7.93
C ILE A 86 7.97 -1.61 6.99
N GLY A 87 8.00 -0.28 7.02
CA GLY A 87 8.84 0.55 6.17
C GLY A 87 9.76 1.45 6.98
N TYR A 88 10.98 1.65 6.50
CA TYR A 88 11.94 2.64 7.01
C TYR A 88 12.32 3.59 5.87
N ARG A 89 12.27 4.89 6.11
CA ARG A 89 12.61 5.92 5.13
C ARG A 89 13.67 6.86 5.70
N HIS A 90 14.76 7.03 4.97
CA HIS A 90 15.83 7.97 5.31
C HIS A 90 15.90 9.05 4.21
N PRO A 91 15.92 10.34 4.55
CA PRO A 91 16.09 11.42 3.57
C PRO A 91 17.52 11.40 2.99
N PHE A 92 17.67 11.64 1.70
CA PHE A 92 18.97 11.65 1.01
C PHE A 92 19.59 13.05 1.02
#